data_AF-A0A7J6MNB8-F1
#
_entry.id   AF-A0A7J6MNB8-F1
#
_cell.length_a   1.000
_cell.length_b   1.000
_cell.length_c   1.000
_cell.angle_alpha   90.00
_cell.angle_beta   90.00
_cell.angle_gamma   90.00
#
_symmetry.space_group_name_H-M   'P 1'
#
loop_
_entity.id
_entity.type
_entity.pdbx_description
1 polymer ?
#
loop_
_entity_poly.entity_id
_entity_poly.type
_entity_poly.pdbx_seq_one_letter_code
_entity_poly.pdbx_strand_id
1 'polypeptide(L)'
;MRSFIFAILASVAVATEDPCTEMCSYINGCADSKYGSYCKSWLTNPICFGLAKMSDGSICFQPTDPQCNGEPIACDTTSTPEATTSEGPVSTSWTTTEAAETSTTGA
;
A
#
# COMPACT_ATOMS: atom_id res chain seq x y z
N MET A 1 3.73 58.16 11.70
CA MET A 1 3.37 56.79 12.12
C MET A 1 4.08 55.83 11.15
N ARG A 2 5.22 55.25 11.54
CA ARG A 2 6.00 54.34 10.68
C ARG A 2 5.65 52.91 11.09
N SER A 3 4.77 52.27 10.32
CA SER A 3 4.43 50.85 10.50
C SER A 3 5.67 49.99 10.31
N PHE A 4 6.01 49.20 11.33
CA PHE A 4 7.00 48.15 11.22
C PHE A 4 6.27 46.86 10.79
N ILE A 5 6.60 46.38 9.60
CA ILE A 5 6.11 45.13 9.01
C ILE A 5 6.67 43.96 9.84
N PHE A 6 5.80 43.21 10.53
CA PHE A 6 6.17 41.96 11.18
C PHE A 6 6.31 40.88 10.10
N ALA A 7 7.54 40.60 9.69
CA ALA A 7 7.86 39.45 8.84
C ALA A 7 7.71 38.17 9.68
N ILE A 8 6.56 37.50 9.55
CA ILE A 8 6.32 36.20 10.18
C ILE A 8 7.13 35.14 9.41
N LEU A 9 8.19 34.66 10.03
CA LEU A 9 8.90 33.45 9.62
C LEU A 9 8.01 32.25 9.97
N ALA A 10 7.18 31.80 9.04
CA ALA A 10 6.45 30.55 9.18
C ALA A 10 7.44 29.38 8.99
N SER A 11 7.83 28.72 10.08
CA SER A 11 8.52 27.44 10.03
C SER A 11 7.56 26.40 9.46
N VAL A 12 7.82 25.95 8.22
CA VAL A 12 7.10 24.84 7.59
C VAL A 12 7.51 23.56 8.32
N ALA A 13 6.66 23.09 9.24
CA ALA A 13 6.81 21.76 9.80
C ALA A 13 6.49 20.75 8.70
N VAL A 14 7.54 20.13 8.14
CA VAL A 14 7.37 18.98 7.25
C VAL A 14 6.91 17.84 8.14
N ALA A 15 5.61 17.51 8.10
CA ALA A 15 5.10 16.31 8.72
C ALA A 15 5.70 15.13 7.95
N THR A 16 6.74 14.50 8.49
CA THR A 16 7.19 13.20 8.02
C THR A 16 6.08 12.22 8.35
N GLU A 17 5.22 11.95 7.38
CA GLU A 17 4.19 10.93 7.52
C GLU A 17 4.84 9.58 7.81
N ASP A 18 4.32 8.88 8.82
CA ASP A 18 4.83 7.58 9.23
C ASP A 18 4.64 6.58 8.08
N PRO A 19 5.64 5.75 7.76
CA PRO A 19 5.58 4.82 6.63
C PRO A 19 4.38 3.87 6.71
N CYS A 20 3.92 3.50 7.91
CA CYS A 20 2.73 2.68 8.08
C CYS A 20 1.45 3.48 7.76
N THR A 21 1.41 4.77 8.12
CA THR A 21 0.30 5.67 7.75
C THR A 21 0.24 5.88 6.24
N GLU A 22 1.38 6.11 5.58
CA GLU A 22 1.44 6.24 4.13
C GLU A 22 0.96 4.95 3.44
N MET A 23 1.49 3.79 3.84
CA MET A 23 1.10 2.49 3.29
C MET A 23 -0.39 2.18 3.52
N CYS A 24 -0.92 2.55 4.68
CA CYS A 24 -2.34 2.39 5.00
C CYS A 24 -3.26 3.16 4.04
N SER A 25 -2.82 4.31 3.52
CA SER A 25 -3.61 5.12 2.59
C SER A 25 -3.93 4.40 1.27
N TYR A 26 -3.10 3.43 0.90
CA TYR A 26 -3.26 2.63 -0.33
C TYR A 26 -4.01 1.30 -0.10
N ILE A 27 -4.32 0.94 1.15
CA ILE A 27 -4.91 -0.35 1.50
C ILE A 27 -6.39 -0.15 1.83
N ASN A 28 -7.25 -0.76 1.01
CA ASN A 28 -8.69 -0.74 1.24
C ASN A 28 -9.02 -1.38 2.59
N GLY A 29 -9.90 -0.74 3.35
CA GLY A 29 -10.19 -1.16 4.71
C GLY A 29 -9.16 -0.71 5.75
N CYS A 30 -7.99 -0.18 5.37
CA CYS A 30 -7.11 0.58 6.27
C CYS A 30 -7.41 2.09 6.16
N ALA A 31 -7.35 2.63 4.94
CA ALA A 31 -7.57 4.05 4.63
C ALA A 31 -8.95 4.55 5.09
N ASP A 32 -9.98 3.74 4.87
CA ASP A 32 -11.37 4.08 5.21
C ASP A 32 -11.75 3.69 6.65
N SER A 33 -10.81 3.11 7.40
CA SER A 33 -11.09 2.65 8.76
C SER A 33 -10.91 3.75 9.80
N LYS A 34 -11.67 3.64 10.89
CA LYS A 34 -11.44 4.45 12.10
C LYS A 34 -10.13 4.11 12.84
N TYR A 35 -9.45 3.05 12.43
CA TYR A 35 -8.27 2.53 13.14
C TYR A 35 -6.98 3.12 12.57
N GLY A 36 -6.86 3.18 11.24
CA GLY A 36 -5.63 3.55 10.55
C GLY A 36 -4.46 2.62 10.87
N SER A 37 -3.27 2.97 10.39
CA SER A 37 -2.02 2.31 10.78
C SER A 37 -0.96 3.34 11.18
N TYR A 38 -0.06 2.89 12.04
CA TYR A 38 1.04 3.68 12.58
C TYR A 38 2.16 2.73 13.04
N CYS A 39 3.39 3.23 13.11
CA CYS A 39 4.50 2.48 13.65
C CYS A 39 4.40 2.28 15.17
N LYS A 40 4.46 1.02 15.62
CA LYS A 40 4.57 0.64 17.03
C LYS A 40 6.03 0.73 17.49
N SER A 41 6.55 1.95 17.55
CA SER A 41 7.96 2.28 17.86
C SER A 41 8.43 1.87 19.26
N TRP A 42 7.49 1.53 20.16
CA TRP A 42 7.80 1.04 21.51
C TRP A 42 8.15 -0.45 21.57
N LEU A 43 8.14 -1.16 20.43
CA LEU A 43 8.59 -2.55 20.33
C LEU A 43 10.08 -2.60 20.01
N THR A 44 10.78 -3.63 20.50
CA THR A 44 12.19 -3.89 20.14
C THR A 44 12.39 -4.00 18.62
N ASN A 45 11.41 -4.60 17.94
CA ASN A 45 11.30 -4.61 16.48
C ASN A 45 10.03 -3.83 16.11
N PRO A 46 10.15 -2.55 15.70
CA PRO A 46 9.00 -1.72 15.36
C PRO A 46 8.22 -2.28 14.17
N ILE A 47 6.92 -2.46 14.34
CA ILE A 47 6.02 -2.95 13.29
C ILE A 47 4.81 -2.03 13.12
N CYS A 48 4.22 -2.05 11.94
CA CYS A 48 3.00 -1.35 11.61
C CYS A 48 1.80 -1.99 12.30
N PHE A 49 0.97 -1.17 12.95
CA PHE A 49 -0.28 -1.64 13.54
C PHE A 49 -1.23 -2.18 12.46
N GLY A 50 -1.64 -3.45 12.60
CA GLY A 50 -2.68 -4.07 11.79
C GLY A 50 -2.32 -4.39 10.34
N LEU A 51 -1.18 -3.92 9.83
CA LEU A 51 -0.71 -4.23 8.48
C LEU A 51 0.10 -5.53 8.47
N ALA A 52 -0.27 -6.43 7.56
CA ALA A 52 0.39 -7.72 7.42
C ALA A 52 0.60 -8.08 5.93
N LYS A 53 1.72 -8.72 5.63
CA LYS A 53 2.05 -9.26 4.31
C LYS A 53 1.57 -10.71 4.20
N MET A 54 0.69 -10.98 3.27
CA MET A 54 0.15 -12.31 2.97
C MET A 54 1.16 -13.15 2.18
N SER A 55 0.91 -14.46 2.08
CA SER A 55 1.79 -15.42 1.39
C SER A 55 1.88 -15.20 -0.13
N ASP A 56 0.86 -14.60 -0.73
CA ASP A 56 0.82 -14.15 -2.13
C ASP A 56 1.58 -12.83 -2.35
N GLY A 57 2.12 -12.24 -1.28
CA GLY A 57 2.86 -10.99 -1.31
C GLY A 57 2.00 -9.73 -1.21
N SER A 58 0.67 -9.86 -1.19
CA SER A 58 -0.24 -8.73 -0.99
C SER A 58 -0.24 -8.26 0.47
N ILE A 59 -0.74 -7.05 0.72
CA ILE A 59 -0.83 -6.47 2.06
C ILE A 59 -2.30 -6.34 2.44
N CYS A 60 -2.63 -6.75 3.66
CA CYS A 60 -3.98 -6.68 4.22
C CYS A 60 -4.00 -5.91 5.55
N PHE A 61 -5.19 -5.55 6.02
CA PHE A 61 -5.39 -4.84 7.28
C PHE A 61 -6.29 -5.61 8.25
N GLN A 62 -5.67 -6.17 9.28
CA GLN A 62 -6.28 -7.12 10.22
C GLN A 62 -7.52 -6.59 10.97
N PRO A 63 -7.60 -5.31 11.38
CA PRO A 63 -8.78 -4.80 12.08
C PRO A 63 -10.08 -4.78 11.26
N THR A 64 -10.01 -4.80 9.94
CA THR A 64 -11.20 -4.81 9.06
C THR A 64 -11.32 -6.07 8.22
N ASP A 65 -10.26 -6.87 8.12
CA ASP A 65 -10.25 -8.15 7.43
C ASP A 65 -9.90 -9.33 8.38
N PRO A 66 -10.88 -10.17 8.76
CA PRO A 66 -10.64 -11.36 9.58
C PRO A 66 -9.76 -12.43 8.93
N GLN A 67 -9.62 -12.42 7.60
CA GLN A 67 -8.77 -13.36 6.86
C GLN A 67 -7.33 -12.86 6.75
N CYS A 68 -7.04 -11.63 7.17
CA CYS A 68 -5.69 -11.06 7.18
C CYS A 68 -4.81 -11.70 8.25
N ASN A 69 -4.19 -12.83 7.90
CA ASN A 69 -3.31 -13.63 8.76
C ASN A 69 -1.91 -13.75 8.12
N GLY A 70 -1.29 -12.60 7.86
CA GLY A 70 0.05 -12.49 7.27
C GLY A 70 1.15 -12.21 8.30
N GLU A 71 2.37 -12.01 7.80
CA GLU A 71 3.52 -11.57 8.60
C GLU A 71 3.44 -10.06 8.88
N PRO A 72 3.67 -9.58 10.12
CA PRO A 72 3.68 -8.15 10.43
C PRO A 72 4.71 -7.38 9.59
N ILE A 73 4.33 -6.18 9.17
CA ILE A 73 5.23 -5.32 8.39
C ILE A 73 6.05 -4.44 9.33
N ALA A 74 7.37 -4.40 9.15
CA ALA A 74 8.25 -3.51 9.89
C ALA A 74 8.00 -2.04 9.52
N CYS A 75 8.24 -1.11 10.45
CA CYS A 75 8.09 0.31 10.16
C CYS A 75 9.10 0.82 9.14
N ASP A 76 10.26 0.18 9.01
CA ASP A 76 11.32 0.60 8.10
C ASP A 76 11.05 0.16 6.66
N THR A 77 9.97 0.61 6.03
CA THR A 77 9.79 0.42 4.59
C THR A 77 10.57 1.47 3.80
N THR A 78 11.90 1.42 3.89
CA THR A 78 12.72 1.60 2.69
C THR A 78 12.57 0.32 1.86
N SER A 79 11.35 0.07 1.36
CA SER A 79 11.14 -0.89 0.28
C SER A 79 11.47 -0.14 -1.02
N THR A 80 12.77 0.12 -1.22
CA THR A 80 13.27 0.10 -2.59
C THR A 80 12.84 -1.25 -3.13
N PRO A 81 12.06 -1.34 -4.23
CA PRO A 81 11.88 -2.63 -4.87
C PRO A 81 13.27 -3.13 -5.16
N GLU A 82 13.71 -4.17 -4.45
CA GLU A 82 14.85 -4.96 -4.84
C GLU A 82 14.46 -5.50 -6.21
N ALA A 83 14.86 -4.77 -7.24
CA ALA A 83 14.74 -5.16 -8.62
C ALA A 83 15.54 -6.45 -8.71
N THR A 84 14.84 -7.57 -8.68
CA THR A 84 15.31 -8.81 -9.26
C THR A 84 15.61 -8.50 -10.73
N THR A 85 16.84 -8.06 -10.98
CA THR A 85 17.52 -8.23 -12.26
C THR A 85 17.57 -9.74 -12.49
N SER A 86 16.52 -10.25 -13.15
CA SER A 86 16.57 -11.49 -13.87
C SER A 86 16.66 -11.12 -15.35
N GLU A 87 17.90 -10.98 -15.81
CA GLU A 87 18.21 -10.93 -17.23
C GLU A 87 17.70 -12.20 -17.91
N GLY A 88 16.77 -12.05 -18.86
CA GLY A 88 16.31 -13.14 -19.72
C GLY A 88 15.20 -12.67 -20.66
N PRO A 89 15.42 -12.65 -21.99
CA PRO A 89 14.36 -12.41 -22.96
C PRO A 89 13.59 -13.71 -23.29
N VAL A 90 12.44 -13.56 -23.96
CA VAL A 90 11.58 -14.60 -24.61
C VAL A 90 10.47 -15.12 -23.67
N SER A 91 9.19 -15.26 -24.07
CA SER A 91 8.59 -15.36 -25.39
C SER A 91 7.16 -14.84 -25.40
N THR A 92 6.80 -14.23 -26.52
CA THR A 92 5.44 -14.06 -27.03
C THR A 92 4.69 -15.40 -27.13
N SER A 93 3.44 -15.44 -26.68
CA SER A 93 2.41 -16.31 -27.27
C SER A 93 1.02 -15.73 -27.01
N TRP A 94 0.46 -15.10 -28.04
CA TRP A 94 -0.95 -14.78 -28.14
C TRP A 94 -1.66 -16.02 -28.66
N THR A 95 -2.61 -16.54 -27.89
CA THR A 95 -3.57 -17.54 -28.39
C THR A 95 -4.91 -16.86 -28.57
N THR A 96 -5.18 -16.49 -29.82
CA THR A 96 -6.52 -16.22 -30.34
C THR A 96 -7.23 -17.55 -30.55
N THR A 97 -8.39 -17.75 -29.93
CA THR A 97 -9.37 -18.75 -30.38
C THR A 97 -10.68 -18.04 -30.66
N GLU A 98 -10.93 -17.90 -31.96
CA GLU A 98 -12.20 -17.61 -32.58
C GLU A 98 -13.10 -18.86 -32.48
N ALA A 99 -14.33 -18.72 -32.00
CA ALA A 99 -15.40 -19.67 -32.28
C ALA A 99 -16.71 -18.91 -32.45
N ALA A 100 -17.26 -19.10 -33.64
CA ALA A 100 -18.33 -18.36 -34.29
C ALA A 100 -19.73 -18.58 -33.68
N GLU A 101 -20.62 -17.68 -34.10
CA GLU A 101 -22.07 -17.67 -33.94
C GLU A 101 -22.76 -19.03 -34.15
N THR A 102 -23.87 -19.26 -33.44
CA THR A 102 -25.03 -19.96 -34.03
C THR A 102 -26.33 -19.41 -33.43
N SER A 103 -27.11 -18.77 -34.30
CA SER A 103 -28.52 -18.42 -34.11
C SER A 103 -29.44 -19.63 -34.35
N THR A 104 -30.61 -19.60 -33.69
CA THR A 104 -31.92 -20.19 -34.08
C THR A 104 -32.40 -21.45 -33.34
N THR A 105 -33.65 -21.35 -32.84
CA THR A 105 -34.76 -22.34 -32.70
C THR A 105 -35.34 -22.23 -31.27
N GLY A 106 -36.62 -21.91 -30.99
CA GLY A 106 -37.85 -22.12 -31.73
C GLY A 106 -38.68 -23.20 -31.01
N ALA A 107 -39.57 -22.80 -30.08
CA ALA A 107 -40.74 -23.55 -29.61
C ALA A 107 -41.69 -22.59 -28.87
#